data_AF-A0A841ASK2-F1
#
_entry.id   AF-A0A841ASK2-F1
#
_cell.length_a   1.000
_cell.length_b   1.000
_cell.length_c   1.000
_cell.angle_alpha   90.00
_cell.angle_beta   90.00
_cell.angle_gamma   90.00
#
_symmetry.space_group_name_H-M   'P 1'
#
loop_
_entity.id
_entity.type
_entity.pdbx_description
1 polymer ?
#
loop_
_entity_poly.entity_id
_entity_poly.type
_entity_poly.pdbx_seq_one_letter_code
_entity_poly.pdbx_strand_id
1 'polypeptide(L)' 'MDPYGLPRFAGDDALARWTDHSRIETRTVRVFTSGPLTATVISHPGVWDLIVSDGRGGVAFSVLPPDEIAAALRALE' A
#
# COMPACT_ATOMS: atom_id res chain seq x y z
N MET A 1 7.22 1.92 19.65
CA MET A 1 6.73 0.57 19.33
C MET A 1 5.31 0.76 18.84
N ASP A 2 4.98 0.35 17.62
CA ASP A 2 3.62 0.48 17.08
C ASP A 2 2.64 -0.20 18.07
N PRO A 3 1.65 0.52 18.62
CA PRO A 3 0.74 -0.01 19.64
C PRO A 3 -0.10 -1.21 19.17
N TYR A 4 -0.04 -1.54 17.87
CA TYR A 4 -0.80 -2.64 17.28
C TYR A 4 0.06 -3.81 16.81
N GLY A 5 1.39 -3.75 16.94
CA GLY A 5 2.28 -4.88 16.66
C GLY A 5 2.12 -5.47 15.26
N LEU A 6 1.69 -4.65 14.29
CA LEU A 6 1.48 -5.10 12.92
C LEU A 6 2.85 -5.43 12.27
N PRO A 7 2.97 -6.53 11.52
CA PRO A 7 4.17 -6.77 10.74
C PRO A 7 4.34 -5.60 9.77
N ARG A 8 5.52 -4.96 9.77
CA ARG A 8 5.87 -3.95 8.77
C ARG A 8 5.59 -4.54 7.38
N PHE A 9 4.72 -3.89 6.60
CA PHE A 9 4.59 -4.25 5.19
C PHE A 9 5.92 -3.91 4.51
N ALA A 10 6.34 -4.76 3.57
CA ALA A 10 7.43 -4.40 2.69
C ALA A 10 7.04 -3.14 1.92
N GLY A 11 7.83 -2.05 2.07
CA GLY A 11 7.56 -0.77 1.42
C GLY A 11 6.86 0.29 2.28
N ASP A 12 6.60 0.05 3.57
CA ASP A 12 6.03 1.07 4.47
C ASP A 12 6.85 2.35 4.56
N ASP A 13 8.18 2.22 4.43
CA ASP A 13 9.11 3.34 4.37
C ASP A 13 8.83 4.26 3.16
N ALA A 14 8.39 3.70 2.04
CA ALA A 14 8.01 4.45 0.84
C ALA A 14 6.74 5.29 1.03
N LEU A 15 5.90 4.91 2.01
CA LEU A 15 4.62 5.55 2.26
C LEU A 15 4.61 6.34 3.57
N ALA A 16 5.78 6.62 4.14
CA ALA A 16 5.92 7.30 5.42
C ALA A 16 5.27 8.71 5.45
N ARG A 17 5.09 9.34 4.29
CA ARG A 17 4.43 10.66 4.13
C ARG A 17 2.95 10.57 3.74
N TRP A 18 2.46 9.37 3.46
CA TRP A 18 1.07 9.13 3.08
C TRP A 18 0.22 8.90 4.33
N THR A 19 -1.06 9.27 4.27
CA THR A 19 -2.01 8.94 5.33
C THR A 19 -2.40 7.47 5.21
N ASP A 20 -2.13 6.68 6.24
CA ASP A 20 -2.56 5.28 6.33
C ASP A 20 -3.97 5.18 6.93
N HIS A 21 -4.87 4.54 6.20
CA HIS A 21 -6.28 4.31 6.58
C HIS A 21 -6.56 2.88 7.02
N SER A 22 -5.54 2.03 7.11
CA SER A 22 -5.71 0.62 7.51
C SER A 22 -6.12 0.53 8.98
N ARG A 23 -7.42 0.30 9.23
CA ARG A 23 -7.89 -0.17 10.53
C ARG A 23 -7.40 -1.60 10.71
N ILE A 24 -6.64 -1.82 11.78
CA ILE A 24 -5.86 -3.00 12.22
C ILE A 24 -6.54 -4.38 12.07
N GLU A 25 -7.86 -4.45 11.83
CA GLU A 25 -8.64 -5.69 11.78
C GLU A 25 -8.32 -6.55 10.54
N THR A 26 -7.91 -5.96 9.42
CA THR A 26 -7.54 -6.71 8.20
C THR A 26 -6.05 -6.63 7.92
N ARG A 27 -5.29 -7.60 8.44
CA ARG A 27 -3.82 -7.70 8.27
C ARG A 27 -3.34 -7.83 6.81
N THR A 28 -4.26 -8.06 5.88
CA THR A 28 -3.97 -8.34 4.47
C THR A 28 -4.29 -7.17 3.55
N VAL A 29 -5.00 -6.13 4.00
CA VAL A 29 -5.36 -4.98 3.16
C VAL A 29 -4.88 -3.71 3.82
N ARG A 30 -4.13 -2.89 3.07
CA ARG A 30 -3.72 -1.56 3.50
C ARG A 30 -4.11 -0.53 2.47
N VAL A 31 -4.53 0.64 2.95
CA VAL A 31 -5.00 1.73 2.11
C VAL A 31 -4.26 2.99 2.55
N PHE A 32 -3.61 3.65 1.60
CA PHE A 32 -2.82 4.85 1.81
C PHE A 32 -3.29 5.96 0.88
N THR A 33 -3.21 7.21 1.32
CA THR A 33 -3.52 8.37 0.47
C THR A 33 -2.47 9.46 0.54
N SER A 34 -2.17 10.09 -0.59
CA SER A 34 -1.35 11.31 -0.68
C SER A 34 -1.94 12.25 -1.72
N GLY A 35 -2.40 13.42 -1.28
CA GLY A 35 -3.16 14.33 -2.13
C GLY A 35 -4.38 13.61 -2.74
N PRO A 36 -4.55 13.61 -4.08
CA PRO A 36 -5.65 12.90 -4.74
C PRO A 36 -5.40 11.39 -4.93
N LEU A 37 -4.16 10.93 -4.70
CA LEU A 37 -3.78 9.54 -4.94
C LEU A 37 -4.26 8.65 -3.79
N THR A 38 -4.76 7.47 -4.15
CA THR A 38 -5.03 6.37 -3.22
C THR A 38 -4.30 5.13 -3.69
N ALA A 39 -3.51 4.51 -2.81
CA ALA A 39 -2.86 3.23 -3.04
C ALA A 39 -3.46 2.19 -2.09
N THR A 40 -4.00 1.12 -2.65
CA THR A 40 -4.50 -0.04 -1.91
C THR A 40 -3.58 -1.22 -2.18
N VAL A 41 -3.04 -1.82 -1.11
CA VAL A 41 -2.19 -2.99 -1.18
C VAL A 41 -2.93 -4.17 -0.55
N ILE A 42 -3.04 -5.27 -1.28
CA ILE A 42 -3.63 -6.53 -0.79
C ILE A 42 -2.54 -7.59 -0.79
N SER A 43 -2.22 -8.13 0.38
CA SER A 43 -1.22 -9.18 0.56
C SER A 43 -1.85 -10.56 0.44
N HIS A 44 -1.33 -11.37 -0.49
CA HIS A 44 -1.56 -12.80 -0.57
C HIS A 44 -0.23 -13.56 -0.39
N PRO A 45 -0.27 -14.88 -0.10
CA PRO A 45 0.95 -15.69 -0.06
C PRO A 45 1.70 -15.68 -1.40
N GLY A 46 2.89 -15.09 -1.42
CA GLY A 46 3.80 -15.05 -2.58
C GLY A 46 3.49 -13.99 -3.64
N VAL A 47 2.35 -13.29 -3.55
CA VAL A 47 1.95 -12.29 -4.54
C VAL A 47 1.05 -11.22 -3.93
N TRP A 48 1.24 -9.97 -4.33
CA TRP A 48 0.57 -8.82 -3.72
C TRP A 48 -0.09 -7.99 -4.82
N ASP A 49 -1.32 -7.56 -4.56
CA ASP A 49 -2.04 -6.67 -5.45
C ASP A 49 -1.79 -5.22 -5.05
N LEU A 50 -1.47 -4.38 -6.03
CA LEU A 50 -1.40 -2.93 -5.89
C LEU A 50 -2.47 -2.30 -6.80
N ILE A 51 -3.38 -1.57 -6.17
CA ILE A 51 -4.41 -0.77 -6.86
C ILE A 51 -4.10 0.69 -6.58
N VAL A 52 -3.91 1.49 -7.63
CA VAL A 52 -3.68 2.92 -7.52
C VAL A 52 -4.81 3.68 -8.20
N SER A 53 -5.48 4.55 -7.46
CA SER A 53 -6.46 5.50 -7.98
C SER A 53 -5.86 6.91 -7.97
N ASP A 54 -6.04 7.65 -9.06
CA ASP A 54 -5.53 9.02 -9.21
C ASP A 54 -6.48 10.11 -8.69
N GLY A 55 -7.65 9.71 -8.16
CA GLY A 55 -8.70 10.62 -7.71
C GLY A 55 -9.44 11.36 -8.82
N ARG A 56 -9.14 11.08 -10.09
CA ARG A 56 -9.71 11.69 -11.30
C ARG A 56 -10.43 10.68 -12.20
N GLY A 57 -10.59 9.46 -11.72
CA GLY A 57 -11.22 8.35 -12.43
C GLY A 57 -10.24 7.39 -13.10
N GLY A 58 -8.93 7.67 -13.04
CA GLY A 58 -7.89 6.75 -13.44
C GLY A 58 -7.62 5.73 -12.35
N VAL A 59 -7.61 4.45 -12.72
CA VAL A 59 -7.25 3.34 -11.83
C VAL A 59 -6.26 2.43 -12.54
N ALA A 60 -5.14 2.17 -11.89
CA ALA A 60 -4.14 1.19 -12.31
C ALA A 60 -4.14 0.00 -11.36
N PHE A 61 -3.93 -1.19 -11.92
CA PHE A 61 -3.83 -2.44 -11.17
C PHE A 61 -2.52 -3.14 -11.53
N SER A 62 -1.84 -3.69 -10.53
CA SER A 62 -0.62 -4.45 -10.71
C SER A 62 -0.57 -5.59 -9.71
N VAL A 63 0.00 -6.72 -10.16
CA VAL A 63 0.23 -7.92 -9.36
C VAL A 63 1.73 -8.08 -9.29
N LEU A 64 2.30 -7.95 -8.09
CA LEU A 64 3.75 -7.84 -7.89
C LEU A 64 4.21 -8.86 -6.85
N PRO A 65 5.44 -9.37 -6.95
CA PRO A 65 6.04 -10.10 -5.84
C PRO A 65 6.31 -9.16 -4.65
N PRO A 66 6.40 -9.68 -3.41
CA PRO A 66 6.50 -8.86 -2.21
C PRO A 66 7.71 -7.90 -2.18
N ASP A 67 8.81 -8.26 -2.84
CA ASP A 67 10.04 -7.47 -2.94
C ASP A 67 9.96 -6.30 -3.93
N GLU A 68 9.02 -6.34 -4.88
CA GLU A 68 8.82 -5.28 -5.88
C GLU A 68 7.78 -4.22 -5.46
N ILE A 69 6.87 -4.55 -4.54
CA ILE A 69 5.82 -3.62 -4.05
C ILE A 69 6.42 -2.31 -3.55
N ALA A 70 7.50 -2.38 -2.77
CA ALA A 70 8.15 -1.18 -2.23
C ALA A 70 8.68 -0.25 -3.33
N ALA A 71 9.22 -0.81 -4.41
CA ALA A 71 9.70 -0.03 -5.54
C ALA A 71 8.55 0.62 -6.32
N ALA A 72 7.46 -0.13 -6.54
CA ALA A 72 6.26 0.39 -7.18
C ALA A 72 5.62 1.53 -6.38
N LEU A 73 5.57 1.41 -5.05
CA LEU A 73 5.06 2.47 -4.17
C LEU A 73 5.95 3.72 -4.16
N ARG A 74 7.28 3.57 -4.17
CA ARG A 74 8.22 4.70 -4.29
C ARG A 74 8.06 5.48 -5.59
N ALA A 75 7.69 4.80 -6.68
CA ALA A 75 7.46 5.45 -7.97
C ALA A 75 6.20 6.35 -8.00
N LEU A 76 5.39 6.34 -6.93
CA LEU A 76 4.19 7.18 -6.79
C LEU A 76 4.46 8.50 -6.05
N GLU A 77 5.65 8.69 -5.45
CA GLU A 77 6.10 9.98 -4.88
C GLU A 77 6.56 10.97 -5.96
#